data_AF-A0A2V8M0P6-F1
#
_entry.id   AF-A0A2V8M0P6-F1
#
_cell.length_a   1.000
_cell.length_b   1.000
_cell.length_c   1.000
_cell.angle_alpha   90.00
_cell.angle_beta   90.00
_cell.angle_gamma   90.00
#
_symmetry.space_group_name_H-M   'P 1'
#
loop_
_entity.id
_entity.type
_entity.pdbx_description
1 polymer ?
#
loop_
_entity_poly.entity_id
_entity_poly.type
_entity_poly.pdbx_seq_one_letter_code
_entity_poly.pdbx_strand_id
1 'polypeptide(L)' 'KKVHALECELVSENGEHRLTLRIDKMDHETVDDLRRFLGDAFISLVVIPEGMAFMQVEIRFRDNSGTDV' A
#
# COMPACT_ATOMS: atom_id res chain seq x y z
N LYS A 1 10.82 2.60 9.37
CA LYS A 1 11.53 1.44 8.78
C LYS A 1 11.70 1.69 7.27
N LYS A 2 12.71 1.11 6.59
CA LYS A 2 12.85 1.22 5.13
C LYS A 2 12.40 -0.10 4.48
N VAL A 3 11.50 0.00 3.51
CA VAL A 3 11.06 -1.13 2.66
C VAL A 3 11.70 -0.93 1.30
N HIS A 4 12.30 -1.97 0.74
CA HIS A 4 12.89 -1.93 -0.60
C HIS A 4 11.85 -2.44 -1.61
N ALA A 5 11.19 -1.49 -2.30
CA ALA A 5 10.33 -1.81 -3.42
C ALA A 5 11.17 -2.08 -4.67
N LEU A 6 11.01 -3.27 -5.24
CA LEU A 6 11.61 -3.66 -6.51
C LEU A 6 10.83 -3.10 -7.68
N GLU A 7 9.50 -3.13 -7.56
CA GLU A 7 8.56 -2.61 -8.54
C GLU A 7 7.44 -1.88 -7.80
N CYS A 8 6.96 -0.79 -8.38
CA CYS A 8 5.91 0.05 -7.84
C CYS A 8 5.04 0.59 -8.97
N GLU A 9 3.73 0.37 -8.86
CA GLU A 9 2.73 0.92 -9.77
C GLU A 9 1.64 1.63 -8.96
N LEU A 10 1.28 2.85 -9.38
CA LEU A 10 0.17 3.60 -8.82
C LEU A 10 -0.85 3.89 -9.92
N VAL A 11 -2.05 3.34 -9.78
CA VAL A 11 -3.18 3.61 -10.67
C VAL A 11 -4.21 4.43 -9.89
N SER A 12 -4.71 5.50 -10.50
CA SER A 12 -5.72 6.38 -9.90
C SER A 12 -6.94 6.43 -10.79
N GLU A 13 -8.11 6.07 -10.27
CA GLU A 13 -9.36 6.01 -11.01
C GLU A 13 -10.54 6.31 -10.09
N ASN A 14 -11.48 7.16 -10.54
CA ASN A 14 -12.73 7.47 -9.83
C ASN A 14 -12.54 7.91 -8.35
N GLY A 15 -11.47 8.63 -8.03
CA GLY A 15 -11.18 9.08 -6.67
C GLY A 15 -10.65 7.97 -5.74
N GLU A 16 -10.24 6.82 -6.29
CA GLU A 16 -9.50 5.78 -5.59
C GLU A 16 -8.12 5.61 -6.21
N HIS A 17 -7.15 5.34 -5.33
CA HIS A 17 -5.80 4.97 -5.68
C HIS A 17 -5.58 3.49 -5.37
N ARG A 18 -4.96 2.78 -6.31
CA ARG A 18 -4.44 1.43 -6.13
C ARG A 18 -2.92 1.47 -6.28
N LEU A 19 -2.23 1.27 -5.17
CA LEU A 19 -0.77 1.15 -5.12
C LEU A 19 -0.40 -0.34 -5.05
N THR A 20 0.34 -0.81 -6.05
CA THR A 20 0.91 -2.16 -6.08
C THR A 20 2.41 -2.06 -5.87
N LEU A 21 2.92 -2.78 -4.88
CA LEU A 21 4.34 -2.86 -4.54
C LEU A 21 4.81 -4.30 -4.60
N ARG A 22 6.00 -4.52 -5.17
CA ARG A 22 6.72 -5.77 -5.04
C ARG A 22 7.89 -5.59 -4.09
N ILE A 23 7.84 -6.24 -2.94
CA ILE A 23 8.80 -6.07 -1.85
C ILE A 23 9.35 -7.41 -1.38
N ASP A 24 10.49 -7.40 -0.68
CA ASP A 24 11.11 -8.59 -0.10
C ASP A 24 10.31 -9.17 1.07
N LYS A 25 9.83 -8.29 1.96
CA LYS A 25 9.09 -8.67 3.16
C LYS A 25 8.14 -7.58 3.63
N MET A 26 7.05 -8.01 4.25
CA MET A 26 6.16 -7.14 5.02
C MET A 26 5.92 -7.75 6.40
N ASP A 27 6.12 -6.97 7.45
CA ASP A 27 5.72 -7.35 8.81
C ASP A 27 4.36 -6.72 9.17
N HIS A 28 3.70 -7.29 10.18
CA HIS A 28 2.40 -6.81 10.65
C HIS A 28 2.46 -5.36 11.13
N GLU A 29 3.57 -4.93 11.72
CA GLU A 29 3.77 -3.56 12.19
C GLU A 29 3.77 -2.56 11.02
N THR A 30 4.43 -2.88 9.90
CA THR A 30 4.43 -2.04 8.69
C THR A 30 3.03 -1.93 8.08
N VAL A 31 2.24 -3.01 8.13
CA VAL A 31 0.83 -3.00 7.69
C VAL A 31 0.00 -2.07 8.56
N ASP A 32 0.15 -2.15 9.88
CA ASP A 32 -0.59 -1.30 10.82
C ASP A 32 -0.17 0.17 10.72
N ASP A 33 1.12 0.44 10.53
CA ASP A 33 1.64 1.79 10.28
C ASP A 33 1.05 2.40 9.00
N LEU A 34 0.96 1.64 7.90
CA LEU A 34 0.36 2.11 6.65
C LEU A 34 -1.13 2.38 6.79
N ARG A 35 -1.87 1.51 7.47
CA ARG A 35 -3.28 1.73 7.78
C ARG A 35 -3.46 3.00 8.60
N ARG A 36 -2.62 3.21 9.62
CA ARG A 36 -2.66 4.41 10.46
C ARG A 36 -2.29 5.67 9.69
N PHE A 37 -1.31 5.59 8.79
CA PHE A 37 -0.88 6.71 7.95
C PHE A 37 -1.99 7.15 6.98
N LEU A 38 -2.68 6.19 6.35
CA LEU A 38 -3.77 6.47 5.43
C LEU A 38 -5.07 6.87 6.14
N GLY A 39 -5.25 6.46 7.40
CA GLY A 39 -6.38 6.84 8.23
C GLY A 39 -7.72 6.53 7.55
N ASP A 40 -8.63 7.50 7.51
CA ASP A 40 -9.97 7.36 6.94
C ASP A 40 -9.98 7.16 5.42
N ALA A 41 -8.87 7.47 4.74
CA ALA A 41 -8.71 7.21 3.32
C ALA A 41 -8.40 5.73 3.03
N PHE A 42 -7.97 4.95 4.02
CA PHE A 42 -7.69 3.53 3.86
C PHE A 42 -8.96 2.75 3.46
N ILE A 43 -8.87 1.96 2.38
CA ILE A 43 -9.95 1.06 1.95
C ILE A 43 -9.57 -0.38 2.26
N SER A 44 -8.45 -0.85 1.70
CA SER A 44 -8.01 -2.24 1.87
C SER A 44 -6.51 -2.39 1.64
N LEU A 45 -5.97 -3.50 2.17
CA LEU A 45 -4.60 -3.94 1.93
C LEU A 45 -4.59 -5.46 1.81
N VAL A 46 -3.96 -5.95 0.76
CA VAL A 46 -3.76 -7.38 0.50
C VAL A 46 -2.27 -7.64 0.36
N VAL A 47 -1.78 -8.69 1.01
CA VAL A 47 -0.41 -9.19 0.86
C VAL A 47 -0.48 -10.57 0.24
N ILE A 48 0.17 -10.74 -0.91
CA ILE A 48 0.22 -11.97 -1.68
C ILE A 48 1.66 -12.45 -1.69
N PRO A 49 1.98 -13.62 -1.10
CA PRO A 49 3.31 -14.20 -1.24
C PRO A 49 3.61 -14.55 -2.71
N GLU A 50 4.76 -14.09 -3.22
CA GLU A 50 5.28 -14.44 -4.55
C GLU A 50 6.50 -15.37 -4.41
N GLY A 51 6.25 -16.68 -4.47
CA GLY A 51 7.29 -17.68 -4.28
C GLY A 51 7.89 -17.62 -2.88
N MET A 52 9.21 -17.79 -2.76
CA MET A 52 9.91 -17.81 -1.47
C MET A 52 10.65 -16.50 -1.12
N ALA A 53 10.73 -15.55 -2.04
CA ALA A 53 11.62 -14.39 -1.91
C ALA A 53 10.92 -13.03 -1.89
N PHE A 54 9.69 -12.95 -2.40
CA PHE A 54 8.99 -11.68 -2.57
C PHE A 54 7.54 -11.76 -2.12
N MET A 55 6.97 -10.58 -1.93
CA MET A 55 5.56 -10.37 -1.65
C MET A 55 5.06 -9.25 -2.55
N GLN A 56 3.88 -9.46 -3.14
CA GLN A 56 3.12 -8.38 -3.75
C GLN A 56 2.19 -7.80 -2.70
N VAL A 57 2.21 -6.49 -2.54
CA VAL A 57 1.31 -5.74 -1.68
C VAL A 57 0.43 -4.89 -2.57
N GLU A 58 -0.87 -5.03 -2.42
CA GLU A 58 -1.84 -4.11 -3.03
C GLU A 58 -2.49 -3.31 -1.92
N ILE A 59 -2.45 -1.98 -2.04
CA ILE A 59 -3.10 -1.05 -1.12
C ILE A 59 -4.10 -0.22 -1.91
N ARG A 60 -5.34 -0.15 -1.41
CA ARG A 60 -6.38 0.73 -1.96
C ARG A 60 -6.71 1.81 -0.94
N PHE A 61 -6.73 3.05 -1.40
CA PHE A 61 -7.07 4.21 -0.58
C PHE A 61 -7.77 5.28 -1.41
N ARG A 62 -8.59 6.10 -0.79
CA ARG A 62 -9.27 7.21 -1.46
C ARG A 62 -8.29 8.35 -1.75
N ASP A 63 -8.55 9.08 -2.83
CA ASP A 63 -7.93 10.37 -3.05
C ASP A 63 -8.42 11.34 -1.97
N ASN A 64 -7.50 11.82 -1.15
CA ASN A 64 -7.77 12.76 -0.07
C ASN A 64 -7.36 14.19 -0.46
N SER A 65 -7.20 14.47 -1.76
CA SER A 65 -6.86 15.79 -2.33
C SER A 65 -7.82 16.94 -1.95
N GLY A 66 -8.88 16.67 -1.18
CA GLY A 66 -9.76 17.67 -0.57
C GLY A 66 -9.51 17.99 0.91
N THR A 67 -8.44 17.48 1.54
CA THR A 67 -8.08 17.87 2.92
C THR A 67 -6.90 18.83 2.87
N ASP A 68 -7.20 20.13 2.90
CA ASP A 68 -6.23 21.20 3.11
C ASP A 68 -5.28 20.84 4.27
N VAL A 69 -3.97 20.82 3.98
CA VAL A 69 -2.89 20.91 4.98
C VAL A 69 -2.59 22.37 5.28
#